data_AF-A0A392MMA5-F1
#
_entry.id   AF-A0A392MMA5-F1
#
_cell.length_a   1.000
_cell.length_b   1.000
_cell.length_c   1.000
_cell.angle_alpha   90.00
_cell.angle_beta   90.00
_cell.angle_gamma   90.00
#
_symmetry.space_group_name_H-M   'P 1'
#
loop_
_entity.id
_entity.type
_entity.pdbx_description
1 polymer ?
#
loop_
_entity_poly.entity_id
_entity_poly.type
_entity_poly.pdbx_seq_one_letter_code
_entity_poly.pdbx_strand_id
1 'polypeptide(L)'
;MLTIDINAYEGLCLHFQDGGFQKLKELYIGNSDELRDIIIDKGALPSLKKLQLHEIRQLKNIPTEIQHLEKLEVLYIRDVQVDFLQRISTEDWNWIMENVPLVEFTTADGEVIPNSRS
;
A
#
# COMPACT_ATOMS: atom_id res chain seq x y z
N MET A 1 3.07 -15.40 -0.84
CA MET A 1 2.28 -14.27 -1.36
C MET A 1 0.87 -14.41 -0.82
N LEU A 2 0.23 -13.30 -0.45
CA LEU A 2 -1.16 -13.22 -0.02
C LEU A 2 -1.86 -12.24 -0.96
N THR A 3 -3.08 -12.59 -1.37
CA THR A 3 -3.90 -11.82 -2.30
C THR A 3 -5.28 -11.63 -1.66
N ILE A 4 -5.74 -10.39 -1.60
CA ILE A 4 -7.09 -10.00 -1.17
C ILE A 4 -7.75 -9.31 -2.37
N ASP A 5 -8.86 -9.87 -2.87
CA ASP A 5 -9.56 -9.47 -4.11
C ASP A 5 -11.08 -9.30 -3.86
N ILE A 6 -11.82 -8.69 -4.81
CA ILE A 6 -13.20 -8.11 -4.86
C ILE A 6 -14.33 -8.77 -4.08
N ASN A 7 -14.16 -9.98 -3.58
CA ASN A 7 -15.18 -10.69 -2.79
C ASN A 7 -14.66 -11.25 -1.46
N ALA A 8 -13.40 -10.98 -1.11
CA ALA A 8 -12.76 -11.52 0.09
C ALA A 8 -12.93 -10.60 1.30
N TYR A 9 -13.25 -9.32 1.08
CA TYR A 9 -13.31 -8.33 2.15
C TYR A 9 -14.35 -7.23 1.85
N GLU A 10 -15.48 -7.26 2.58
CA GLU A 10 -16.55 -6.24 2.54
C GLU A 10 -16.36 -5.17 3.64
N GLY A 11 -15.17 -5.08 4.22
CA GLY A 11 -14.92 -4.14 5.31
C GLY A 11 -14.37 -2.81 4.80
N LEU A 12 -14.54 -1.78 5.64
CA LEU A 12 -14.00 -0.45 5.35
C LEU A 12 -12.51 -0.33 5.70
N CYS A 13 -11.96 -1.24 6.52
CA CYS A 13 -10.62 -1.08 7.12
C CYS A 13 -9.86 -2.40 7.32
N LEU A 14 -8.84 -2.65 6.51
CA LEU A 14 -7.95 -3.82 6.71
C LEU A 14 -6.91 -3.53 7.78
N HIS A 15 -6.91 -4.31 8.86
CA HIS A 15 -5.94 -4.16 9.96
C HIS A 15 -5.04 -5.39 10.06
N PHE A 16 -3.74 -5.19 9.80
CA PHE A 16 -2.70 -6.18 10.06
C PHE A 16 -2.11 -5.93 11.45
N GLN A 17 -2.41 -6.84 12.37
CA GLN A 17 -2.03 -6.72 13.78
C GLN A 17 -0.60 -7.23 14.05
N ASP A 18 -0.01 -6.77 15.15
CA ASP A 18 1.27 -7.30 15.65
C ASP A 18 1.23 -8.83 15.77
N GLY A 19 2.35 -9.48 15.45
CA GLY A 19 2.44 -10.93 15.38
C GLY A 19 1.73 -11.56 14.18
N GLY A 20 1.23 -10.74 13.23
CA GLY A 20 0.54 -11.16 12.00
C GLY A 20 1.40 -12.01 11.03
N PHE A 21 1.43 -11.67 9.74
CA PHE A 21 2.10 -12.52 8.75
C PHE A 21 3.64 -12.39 8.75
N GLN A 22 4.28 -13.04 9.72
CA GLN A 22 5.73 -12.94 10.00
C GLN A 22 6.65 -13.34 8.83
N LYS A 23 6.18 -14.22 7.93
CA LYS A 23 6.96 -14.76 6.80
C LYS A 23 6.48 -14.26 5.43
N LEU A 24 5.45 -13.42 5.39
CA LEU A 24 4.87 -12.96 4.14
C LEU A 24 5.83 -11.98 3.46
N LYS A 25 6.16 -12.27 2.19
CA LYS A 25 7.07 -11.44 1.38
C LYS A 25 6.35 -10.53 0.39
N GLU A 26 5.15 -10.92 -0.03
CA GLU A 26 4.40 -10.23 -1.06
C GLU A 26 2.93 -10.18 -0.67
N LEU A 27 2.36 -8.98 -0.69
CA LEU A 27 0.97 -8.69 -0.38
C LEU A 27 0.37 -7.92 -1.55
N TYR A 28 -0.69 -8.49 -2.11
CA TYR A 28 -1.55 -7.84 -3.08
C TYR A 28 -2.93 -7.60 -2.46
N ILE A 29 -3.42 -6.38 -2.57
CA ILE A 29 -4.78 -6.00 -2.22
C ILE A 29 -5.35 -5.29 -3.44
N GLY A 30 -6.52 -5.71 -3.91
CA GLY A 30 -7.14 -4.98 -5.00
C GLY A 30 -8.62 -5.22 -5.19
N ASN A 31 -9.16 -4.46 -6.15
CA ASN A 31 -10.54 -4.50 -6.60
C ASN A 31 -11.54 -4.33 -5.46
N SER A 32 -11.27 -3.39 -4.56
CA SER A 32 -12.08 -3.17 -3.36
C SER A 32 -12.66 -1.76 -3.36
N ASP A 33 -13.92 -1.65 -3.74
CA ASP A 33 -14.63 -0.37 -3.83
C ASP A 33 -14.99 0.23 -2.46
N GLU A 34 -14.98 -0.55 -1.38
CA GLU A 34 -15.36 -0.07 -0.04
C GLU A 34 -14.19 0.16 0.90
N LEU A 35 -13.01 -0.34 0.56
CA LEU A 35 -11.83 -0.26 1.42
C LEU A 35 -11.34 1.19 1.47
N ARG A 36 -11.34 1.77 2.68
CA ARG A 36 -10.98 3.16 2.91
C ARG A 36 -9.63 3.30 3.59
N ASP A 37 -9.31 2.37 4.47
CA ASP A 37 -8.17 2.47 5.37
C ASP A 37 -7.42 1.11 5.45
N ILE A 38 -6.10 1.15 5.50
CA ILE A 38 -5.24 0.00 5.74
C ILE A 38 -4.34 0.36 6.91
N ILE A 39 -4.36 -0.44 7.98
CA ILE A 39 -3.57 -0.21 9.19
C ILE A 39 -2.56 -1.34 9.33
N ILE A 40 -1.29 -0.98 9.53
CA ILE A 40 -0.20 -1.95 9.71
C ILE A 40 0.48 -1.65 11.05
N ASP A 41 0.17 -2.46 12.05
CA ASP A 41 0.84 -2.38 13.34
C ASP A 41 2.33 -2.73 13.19
N LYS A 42 3.14 -2.16 14.06
CA LYS A 42 4.54 -2.56 14.20
C LYS A 42 4.62 -4.06 14.46
N GLY A 43 5.47 -4.77 13.70
CA GLY A 43 5.64 -6.22 13.85
C GLY A 43 4.62 -7.08 13.09
N ALA A 44 3.64 -6.49 12.40
CA ALA A 44 2.63 -7.24 11.66
C ALA A 44 3.19 -7.95 10.41
N LEU A 45 4.03 -7.25 9.63
CA LEU A 45 4.54 -7.70 8.32
C LEU A 45 6.07 -7.55 8.18
N PRO A 46 6.89 -8.06 9.13
CA PRO A 46 8.33 -7.76 9.23
C PRO A 46 9.21 -8.37 8.12
N SER A 47 8.63 -9.14 7.21
CA SER A 47 9.31 -9.79 6.07
C SER A 47 8.80 -9.29 4.72
N LEU A 48 7.88 -8.34 4.69
CA LEU A 48 7.25 -7.89 3.47
C LEU A 48 8.23 -7.11 2.60
N LYS A 49 8.38 -7.54 1.36
CA LYS A 49 9.25 -6.96 0.32
C LYS A 49 8.46 -6.26 -0.77
N LYS A 50 7.23 -6.72 -1.05
CA LYS A 50 6.38 -6.13 -2.07
C LYS A 50 4.98 -5.88 -1.54
N LEU A 51 4.52 -4.66 -1.68
CA LEU A 51 3.14 -4.26 -1.46
C LEU A 51 2.56 -3.74 -2.77
N GLN A 52 1.42 -4.29 -3.17
CA GLN A 52 0.70 -3.85 -4.36
C GLN A 52 -0.76 -3.59 -4.01
N LEU A 53 -1.19 -2.36 -4.21
CA LEU A 53 -2.57 -1.89 -4.12
C LEU A 53 -3.07 -1.61 -5.54
N HIS A 54 -4.22 -2.15 -5.92
CA HIS A 54 -4.74 -2.02 -7.29
C HIS A 54 -6.25 -1.82 -7.27
N GLU A 55 -6.79 -0.84 -7.99
CA GLU A 55 -8.24 -0.60 -8.07
C GLU A 55 -8.89 -0.45 -6.67
N ILE A 56 -8.31 0.41 -5.82
CA ILE A 56 -8.84 0.72 -4.49
C ILE A 56 -9.28 2.18 -4.46
N ARG A 57 -10.37 2.50 -5.17
CA ARG A 57 -10.76 3.87 -5.46
C ARG A 57 -11.21 4.67 -4.24
N GLN A 58 -11.70 4.03 -3.18
CA GLN A 58 -12.11 4.73 -1.95
C GLN A 58 -10.99 4.82 -0.90
N LEU A 59 -9.78 4.36 -1.22
CA LEU A 59 -8.64 4.43 -0.31
C LEU A 59 -8.34 5.91 0.00
N LYS A 60 -8.37 6.26 1.29
CA LYS A 60 -8.21 7.65 1.72
C LYS A 60 -6.76 8.08 1.75
N ASN A 61 -5.88 7.17 2.12
CA ASN A 61 -4.46 7.42 2.26
C ASN A 61 -3.67 6.13 2.02
N ILE A 62 -2.34 6.21 1.95
CA ILE A 62 -1.47 5.04 2.02
C ILE A 62 -1.71 4.24 3.33
N PRO A 63 -1.24 2.99 3.43
CA PRO A 63 -1.31 2.25 4.68
C PRO A 63 -0.75 3.05 5.85
N THR A 64 -1.52 3.15 6.93
CA THR A 64 -1.12 3.86 8.15
C THR A 64 0.10 3.18 8.75
N GLU A 65 1.07 4.00 9.14
CA GLU A 65 2.37 3.57 9.63
C GLU A 65 3.15 2.70 8.63
N ILE A 66 3.14 3.07 7.34
CA ILE A 66 3.88 2.37 6.29
C ILE A 66 5.38 2.21 6.62
N GLN A 67 5.93 3.12 7.43
CA GLN A 67 7.30 3.09 7.94
C GLN A 67 7.66 1.83 8.73
N HIS A 68 6.67 1.09 9.24
CA HIS A 68 6.90 -0.21 9.88
C HIS A 68 7.33 -1.30 8.90
N LEU A 69 7.17 -1.09 7.59
CA LEU A 69 7.57 -2.02 6.54
C LEU A 69 9.06 -1.83 6.18
N GLU A 70 9.95 -2.02 7.15
CA GLU A 70 11.41 -1.75 7.04
C GLU A 70 12.14 -2.52 5.92
N LYS A 71 11.53 -3.58 5.36
CA LYS A 71 12.10 -4.41 4.28
C LYS A 71 11.40 -4.21 2.94
N LEU A 72 10.54 -3.21 2.82
CA LEU A 72 9.77 -2.98 1.61
C LEU A 72 10.70 -2.53 0.48
N GLU A 73 10.74 -3.34 -0.58
CA GLU A 73 11.57 -3.11 -1.76
C GLU A 73 10.74 -2.51 -2.91
N VAL A 74 9.45 -2.87 -2.97
CA VAL A 74 8.53 -2.50 -4.05
C VAL A 74 7.20 -2.04 -3.49
N LEU A 75 6.79 -0.83 -3.86
CA LEU A 75 5.46 -0.28 -3.59
C LEU A 75 4.77 0.09 -4.90
N TYR A 76 3.68 -0.59 -5.20
CA TYR A 76 2.82 -0.26 -6.33
C TYR A 76 1.44 0.14 -5.83
N ILE A 77 0.96 1.32 -6.24
CA ILE A 77 -0.40 1.79 -5.95
C ILE A 77 -1.02 2.24 -7.27
N ARG A 78 -1.94 1.44 -7.81
CA ARG A 78 -2.45 1.60 -9.18
C ARG A 78 -3.96 1.73 -9.22
N ASP A 79 -4.46 2.48 -10.19
CA ASP A 79 -5.87 2.84 -10.37
C ASP A 79 -6.51 3.35 -9.06
N VAL A 80 -5.85 4.33 -8.44
CA VAL A 80 -6.41 5.10 -7.31
C VAL A 80 -7.04 6.40 -7.81
N GLN A 81 -7.84 7.06 -6.97
CA GLN A 81 -8.41 8.37 -7.30
C GLN A 81 -7.32 9.41 -7.64
N VAL A 82 -7.62 10.32 -8.55
CA VAL A 82 -6.69 11.34 -9.06
C VAL A 82 -6.13 12.23 -7.94
N ASP A 83 -6.94 12.52 -6.91
CA ASP A 83 -6.52 13.34 -5.77
C ASP A 83 -5.87 12.53 -4.64
N PHE A 84 -5.69 11.21 -4.78
CA PHE A 84 -5.10 10.34 -3.76
C PHE A 84 -3.72 10.84 -3.30
N LEU A 85 -2.87 11.19 -4.25
CA LEU A 85 -1.51 11.65 -3.96
C LEU A 85 -1.47 12.95 -3.16
N GLN A 86 -2.50 13.79 -3.29
CA GLN A 86 -2.61 15.05 -2.54
C GLN A 86 -2.92 14.81 -1.04
N ARG A 87 -3.36 13.60 -0.69
CA ARG A 87 -3.72 13.20 0.68
C ARG A 87 -2.54 12.56 1.43
N ILE A 88 -1.46 12.20 0.73
CA ILE A 88 -0.25 11.64 1.34
C ILE A 88 0.48 12.75 2.10
N SER A 89 0.86 12.49 3.35
CA SER A 89 1.62 13.45 4.13
C SER A 89 3.03 13.62 3.56
N THR A 90 3.65 14.79 3.78
CA THR A 90 5.03 15.03 3.35
C THR A 90 6.01 14.07 4.02
N GLU A 91 5.76 13.70 5.28
CA GLU A 91 6.59 12.75 6.02
C GLU A 91 6.55 11.35 5.40
N ASP A 92 5.34 10.84 5.16
CA ASP A 92 5.14 9.53 4.54
C ASP A 92 5.72 9.48 3.13
N TRP A 93 5.49 10.53 2.33
CA TRP A 93 6.02 10.64 0.98
C TRP A 93 7.55 10.60 0.98
N ASN A 94 8.18 11.41 1.83
CA ASN A 94 9.63 11.44 1.94
C ASN A 94 10.18 10.09 2.39
N TRP A 95 9.57 9.45 3.39
CA TRP A 95 9.99 8.13 3.85
C TRP A 95 9.91 7.10 2.73
N ILE A 96 8.79 7.04 1.99
CA ILE A 96 8.60 6.12 0.86
C ILE A 96 9.70 6.33 -0.17
N MET A 97 9.93 7.59 -0.56
CA MET A 97 10.90 7.91 -1.58
C MET A 97 12.33 7.63 -1.13
N GLU A 98 12.63 7.75 0.16
CA GLU A 98 13.96 7.48 0.72
C GLU A 98 14.25 6.00 0.93
N ASN A 99 13.25 5.22 1.35
CA ASN A 99 13.44 3.86 1.86
C ASN A 99 12.96 2.76 0.91
N VAL A 100 12.07 3.06 -0.04
CA VAL A 100 11.54 2.08 -0.99
C VAL A 100 12.23 2.27 -2.35
N PRO A 101 13.07 1.33 -2.80
CA PRO A 101 13.81 1.44 -4.07
C PRO A 101 12.95 1.63 -5.31
N LEU A 102 11.80 0.94 -5.37
CA LEU A 102 10.91 0.96 -6.52
C LEU A 102 9.50 1.32 -6.10
N VAL A 103 9.05 2.48 -6.58
CA VAL A 103 7.73 3.03 -6.29
C VAL A 103 7.04 3.40 -7.60
N GLU A 104 5.79 2.97 -7.76
CA GLU A 104 4.96 3.35 -8.91
C GLU A 104 3.56 3.70 -8.41
N PHE A 105 3.11 4.91 -8.73
CA PHE A 105 1.73 5.32 -8.57
C PHE A 105 1.06 5.46 -9.92
N THR A 106 -0.17 5.00 -10.04
CA THR A 106 -1.02 5.25 -11.21
C THR A 106 -2.42 5.64 -10.77
N THR A 107 -2.90 6.77 -11.27
CA THR A 107 -4.27 7.25 -11.02
C THR A 107 -5.25 6.71 -12.05
N ALA A 108 -6.54 6.79 -11.76
CA ALA A 108 -7.62 6.26 -12.59
C ALA A 108 -7.72 6.89 -14.00
N ASP A 109 -7.15 8.08 -14.21
CA ASP A 109 -7.03 8.74 -15.51
C ASP A 109 -5.77 8.35 -16.29
N GLY A 110 -4.94 7.47 -15.72
CA GLY A 110 -3.75 6.93 -16.36
C GLY A 110 -2.48 7.75 -16.17
N GLU A 111 -2.48 8.77 -15.30
CA GLU A 111 -1.24 9.45 -14.91
C GLU A 111 -0.36 8.47 -14.10
N VAL A 112 0.90 8.34 -14.50
CA VAL A 112 1.88 7.47 -13.83
C VAL A 112 2.95 8.34 -13.21
N ILE A 113 3.20 8.14 -11.92
CA ILE A 113 4.32 8.75 -11.20
C ILE A 113 5.29 7.64 -10.78
N PRO A 114 6.30 7.34 -11.63
CA PRO A 114 7.32 6.37 -11.30
C PRO A 114 8.44 7.03 -10.48
N ASN A 115 8.94 6.31 -9.48
CA ASN A 115 10.25 6.55 -8.92
C ASN A 115 11.00 5.22 -8.82
N SER A 116 12.00 5.04 -9.67
CA SER A 116 12.90 3.89 -9.65
C SER A 116 14.31 4.40 -9.39
N ARG A 117 14.85 4.10 -8.21
CA ARG A 117 16.28 4.33 -7.94
C ARG A 117 17.07 3.19 -8.59
N SER A 118 17.94 3.54 -9.53
CA SER A 118 18.84 2.61 -10.24
C SER A 118 19.98 2.14 -9.34
#